data_AF-A0A7W1YNA0-F1
#
_entry.id   AF-A0A7W1YNA0-F1
#
_cell.length_a   1.000
_cell.length_b   1.000
_cell.length_c   1.000
_cell.angle_alpha   90.00
_cell.angle_beta   90.00
_cell.angle_gamma   90.00
#
_symmetry.space_group_name_H-M   'P 1'
#
loop_
_entity.id
_entity.type
_entity.pdbx_description
1 polymer ?
#
loop_
_entity_poly.entity_id
_entity_poly.type
_entity_poly.pdbx_seq_one_letter_code
_entity_poly.pdbx_strand_id
1 'polypeptide(L)' 'MNPYITVTKAALALQSSTPTARPAIQVLEADGMLQEMTGGNWRRVYLATPILRAIEGASTASSEHLLSNS' A
#
# COMPACT_ATOMS: atom_id res chain seq x y z
N MET A 1 -6.93 0.54 8.83
CA MET A 1 -6.41 -0.19 7.65
C MET A 1 -4.89 -0.07 7.65
N ASN A 2 -4.17 -1.13 7.27
CA ASN A 2 -2.71 -1.10 7.19
C ASN A 2 -2.30 -1.07 5.70
N PRO A 3 -1.66 0.01 5.19
CA PRO A 3 -1.30 0.12 3.78
C PRO A 3 -0.03 -0.67 3.41
N TYR A 4 0.57 -1.44 4.33
CA TYR A 4 1.78 -2.21 4.07
C TYR A 4 1.49 -3.69 3.79
N ILE A 5 2.11 -4.23 2.74
CA ILE A 5 2.00 -5.63 2.34
C ILE A 5 3.38 -6.25 2.10
N THR A 6 3.45 -7.58 2.24
CA THR A 6 4.63 -8.39 1.87
C THR A 6 4.18 -9.48 0.93
N VAL A 7 5.08 -10.07 0.15
CA VAL A 7 4.74 -11.17 -0.78
C VAL A 7 4.03 -12.32 -0.07
N THR A 8 4.44 -12.68 1.15
CA THR A 8 3.75 -13.73 1.93
C THR A 8 2.33 -13.35 2.31
N LYS A 9 2.08 -12.08 2.70
CA LYS A 9 0.73 -11.60 3.01
C LYS A 9 -0.15 -11.60 1.76
N ALA A 10 0.42 -11.23 0.60
CA ALA A 10 -0.27 -11.29 -0.68
C ALA A 10 -0.61 -12.74 -1.08
N ALA A 11 0.32 -13.67 -0.89
CA ALA A 11 0.08 -15.10 -1.13
C ALA A 11 -1.11 -15.63 -0.29
N LEU A 12 -1.16 -15.28 0.99
CA LEU A 12 -2.29 -15.63 1.87
C LEU A 12 -3.61 -15.01 1.39
N ALA A 13 -3.60 -13.72 1.05
CA ALA A 13 -4.81 -13.01 0.58
C ALA A 13 -5.33 -13.57 -0.75
N LEU A 14 -4.43 -13.95 -1.66
CA LEU A 14 -4.73 -14.54 -2.96
C LEU A 14 -4.99 -16.05 -2.90
N GLN A 15 -4.91 -16.66 -1.71
CA GLN A 15 -5.01 -18.13 -1.51
C GLN A 15 -4.06 -18.90 -2.44
N SER A 16 -2.83 -18.38 -2.58
CA SER A 16 -1.84 -18.84 -3.56
C SER A 16 -0.48 -19.05 -2.90
N SER A 17 0.47 -19.60 -3.65
CA SER A 17 1.86 -19.76 -3.21
C SER A 17 2.66 -18.46 -3.36
N THR A 18 3.76 -18.33 -2.62
CA THR A 18 4.67 -17.16 -2.73
C THR A 18 5.24 -16.99 -4.15
N PRO A 19 5.66 -18.05 -4.87
CA PRO A 19 6.07 -17.95 -6.27
C PRO A 19 5.01 -17.38 -7.22
N THR A 20 3.74 -17.73 -7.01
CA THR A 20 2.62 -17.24 -7.84
C THR A 20 2.12 -15.86 -7.42
N ALA A 21 2.27 -15.49 -6.15
CA ALA A 21 1.90 -14.15 -5.67
C ALA A 21 2.92 -13.07 -6.06
N ARG A 22 4.18 -13.45 -6.30
CA ARG A 22 5.23 -12.50 -6.69
C ARG A 22 4.94 -11.78 -8.02
N PRO A 23 4.53 -12.46 -9.11
CA PRO A 23 4.10 -11.79 -10.33
C PRO A 23 2.98 -10.77 -10.10
N ALA A 24 1.99 -11.10 -9.25
CA ALA A 24 0.91 -10.17 -8.93
C ALA A 24 1.43 -8.90 -8.24
N ILE A 25 2.36 -9.03 -7.30
CA ILE A 25 3.02 -7.87 -6.66
C ILE A 25 3.79 -7.03 -7.69
N GLN A 26 4.51 -7.65 -8.62
CA GLN A 26 5.28 -6.94 -9.65
C GLN A 26 4.39 -6.18 -10.62
N VAL A 27 3.26 -6.76 -11.02
CA VAL A 27 2.25 -6.07 -11.85
C VAL A 27 1.70 -4.86 -11.12
N LEU A 28 1.29 -5.03 -9.85
CA LEU A 28 0.76 -3.93 -9.05
C LEU A 28 1.80 -2.84 -8.77
N GLU A 29 3.08 -3.20 -8.64
CA GLU A 29 4.17 -2.23 -8.53
C GLU A 29 4.39 -1.45 -9.84
N ALA A 30 4.41 -2.15 -10.98
CA ALA A 30 4.53 -1.52 -12.30
C ALA A 30 3.36 -0.57 -12.61
N ASP A 31 2.16 -0.90 -12.14
CA ASP A 31 0.96 -0.07 -12.29
C ASP A 31 0.90 1.07 -11.24
N GLY A 32 1.89 1.21 -10.36
CA GLY A 32 1.97 2.26 -9.34
C GLY A 32 1.01 2.06 -8.15
N MET A 33 0.35 0.91 -8.08
CA MET A 33 -0.53 0.54 -6.96
C MET A 33 0.27 0.15 -5.71
N LEU A 34 1.46 -0.42 -5.91
CA LEU A 34 2.42 -0.73 -4.87
C LEU A 34 3.74 0.01 -5.11
N GLN A 35 4.44 0.34 -4.02
CA GLN A 35 5.80 0.85 -4.08
C GLN A 35 6.69 0.08 -3.10
N GLU A 36 7.78 -0.52 -3.58
CA GLU A 36 8.76 -1.16 -2.70
C GLU A 36 9.40 -0.10 -1.79
N MET A 37 9.31 -0.31 -0.47
CA MET A 37 9.86 0.59 0.55
C MET A 37 11.24 0.13 1.04
N THR A 38 11.64 -1.08 0.68
CA THR A 38 12.88 -1.71 1.16
C THR A 38 13.96 -1.65 0.09
N GLY A 39 15.17 -1.25 0.46
CA GLY A 39 16.38 -1.46 -0.34
C GLY A 39 17.27 -2.52 0.30
N GLY A 40 17.55 -3.62 -0.39
CA GLY A 40 18.55 -4.62 0.02
C GLY A 40 18.03 -6.04 0.27
N ASN A 41 18.82 -6.86 0.98
CA ASN A 41 18.58 -8.30 1.21
C ASN A 41 17.50 -8.61 2.26
N TRP A 42 16.86 -7.58 2.83
CA TRP A 42 15.78 -7.79 3.78
C TRP A 42 14.47 -8.18 3.10
N ARG A 43 13.54 -8.74 3.90
CA ARG A 43 12.22 -9.12 3.42
C ARG A 43 11.53 -7.92 2.79
N ARG A 44 11.20 -8.02 1.50
CA ARG A 44 10.57 -6.93 0.75
C ARG A 44 9.23 -6.52 1.34
N VAL A 45 9.07 -5.22 1.56
CA VAL A 45 7.83 -4.58 2.04
C VAL A 45 7.37 -3.59 0.99
N TYR A 46 6.07 -3.61 0.70
CA TYR A 46 5.43 -2.78 -0.31
C TYR A 46 4.37 -1.91 0.36
N LEU A 47 4.30 -0.66 -0.06
CA LEU A 47 3.29 0.31 0.33
C LEU A 47 2.18 0.37 -0.72
N ALA A 48 0.93 0.21 -0.30
CA ALA A 48 -0.25 0.43 -1.13
C ALA A 48 -0.57 1.92 -1.21
N THR A 49 0.01 2.58 -2.21
CA THR A 49 -0.05 4.03 -2.42
C THR A 49 -1.49 4.58 -2.44
N PRO A 50 -2.48 3.95 -3.11
CA PRO A 50 -3.86 4.45 -3.10
C PRO A 50 -4.50 4.41 -1.71
N ILE A 51 -4.19 3.39 -0.90
CA ILE A 51 -4.71 3.26 0.46
C ILE A 51 -4.11 4.34 1.35
N LEU A 52 -2.81 4.58 1.25
CA LEU A 52 -2.15 5.66 1.99
C LEU A 52 -2.77 7.02 1.64
N ARG A 53 -2.92 7.33 0.34
CA ARG A 53 -3.55 8.58 -0.12
C ARG A 53 -4.97 8.74 0.39
N ALA A 54 -5.75 7.66 0.45
CA ALA A 54 -7.10 7.71 1.00
C ALA A 54 -7.11 8.02 2.51
N ILE A 55 -6.16 7.44 3.27
CA ILE A 55 -5.98 7.73 4.70
C ILE A 55 -5.53 9.18 4.92
N GLU A 56 -4.58 9.66 4.12
CA GLU A 56 -4.06 11.04 4.18
C GLU A 56 -5.10 12.07 3.75
N GLY A 57 -5.82 11.82 2.66
CA GLY A 57 -6.88 12.71 2.18
C GLY A 57 -8.07 12.82 3.14
N ALA A 58 -8.37 11.74 3.88
CA ALA A 58 -9.34 11.79 4.98
C ALA A 58 -8.86 12.66 6.15
N SER A 59 -7.54 12.85 6.31
CA SER A 59 -6.96 13.74 7.32
C SER A 59 -7.15 15.22 6.95
N THR A 60 -7.00 15.59 5.67
CA THR A 60 -7.08 17.00 5.22
C THR A 60 -8.50 17.57 5.24
N ALA A 61 -9.54 16.75 5.02
CA ALA A 61 -10.94 17.21 5.03
C ALA A 61 -11.41 17.77 6.39
N SER A 62 -10.71 17.46 7.49
CA SER A 62 -11.06 17.95 8.83
C SER A 62 -10.53 19.36 9.13
N SER A 63 -9.52 19.83 8.40
CA SER A 63 -8.83 21.09 8.70
C SER A 63 -9.43 22.31 7.99
N GLU A 64 -10.11 22.13 6.85
CA GLU A 64 -10.73 23.27 6.13
C GLU A 64 -12.07 23.69 6.75
N HIS A 65 -12.79 22.78 7.42
CA HIS A 65 -14.08 23.12 8.03
C HIS A 65 -13.96 23.98 9.31
N LEU A 66 -12.80 23.99 9.97
CA LEU A 66 -12.55 24.79 11.18
C LEU A 66 -12.13 26.24 10.90
N LEU A 67 -11.75 26.57 9.66
CA LEU A 67 -11.29 27.92 9.28
C LEU A 67 -12.38 28.76 8.60
N SER A 68 -13.56 28.19 8.32
CA SER A 68 -14.70 28.91 7.72
C SER A 68 -15.69 29.49 8.75
N ASN A 69 -15.49 29.23 10.04
CA ASN A 69 -16.37 29.66 11.13
C ASN A 69 -15.69 30.67 12.09
N SER A 70 -14.64 31.37 11.64
CA SER A 70 -13.95 32.44 12.39
C SER A 70 -14.19 33.82 11.80
#